data_AF-A0A6I3DA41-F1
#
_entry.id   AF-A0A6I3DA41-F1
#
_cell.length_a   1.000
_cell.length_b   1.000
_cell.length_c   1.000
_cell.angle_alpha   90.00
_cell.angle_beta   90.00
_cell.angle_gamma   90.00
#
_symmetry.space_group_name_H-M   'P 1'
#
loop_
_entity.id
_entity.type
_entity.pdbx_description
1 polymer ?
#
loop_
_entity_poly.entity_id
_entity_poly.type
_entity_poly.pdbx_seq_one_letter_code
_entity_poly.pdbx_strand_id
1 'polypeptide(L)'
;NTPPGFTVHPKLQQLLAKRVEMSREGGIDWGFGELLSLGSLLVEGVPVRLAGQDSRRGTFVQRHAVFHDRVNGQEWMPLRNLSANQAKFWIYDSLLSEYAAMGFEYGYSIENKEALVLWEAQFGDFVNGAQTIVDEFISSAEQKWNQHSSLVLLLPHGYEGQGPDHSSARIERFLQLCAENNMTVAQPSTPASHFHLLRRQAFTRPRRPLVVFTPKSMLRLKAASSSVSEFTSGTFQPVLDDTQGLDKASVKRVILCSGKIYWDLMAELEKRGEKSIAVVRIEQLYPTPVDEIKQTYASYPNAELYWVQDEPANQGPWTYIGLFLPKYMNGQVATLVSRPASASPATGSAKRHAVEQADVIARALAL
;
A
#
# COMPACT_ATOMS: atom_id res chain seq x y z
N ASN A 1 -9.06 26.60 -5.30
CA ASN A 1 -8.65 27.36 -6.50
C ASN A 1 -9.22 26.72 -7.77
N THR A 2 -10.54 26.56 -7.83
CA THR A 2 -11.22 26.11 -9.06
C THR A 2 -11.06 27.20 -10.13
N PRO A 3 -10.74 26.86 -11.40
CA PRO A 3 -10.61 27.87 -12.44
C PRO A 3 -11.92 28.66 -12.65
N PRO A 4 -11.85 29.96 -12.97
CA PRO A 4 -13.04 30.74 -13.32
C PRO A 4 -13.85 30.06 -14.43
N GLY A 5 -15.17 29.96 -14.24
CA GLY A 5 -16.07 29.34 -15.20
C GLY A 5 -16.12 27.80 -15.16
N PHE A 6 -15.28 27.13 -14.36
CA PHE A 6 -15.28 25.67 -14.28
C PHE A 6 -16.44 25.14 -13.42
N THR A 7 -17.32 24.33 -14.02
CA THR A 7 -18.49 23.74 -13.38
C THR A 7 -18.17 22.37 -12.81
N VAL A 8 -17.71 22.34 -11.55
CA VAL A 8 -17.44 21.10 -10.82
C VAL A 8 -18.72 20.30 -10.58
N HIS A 9 -18.69 18.99 -10.85
CA HIS A 9 -19.80 18.08 -10.52
C HIS A 9 -20.15 18.14 -9.01
N PRO A 10 -21.44 18.20 -8.60
CA PRO A 10 -21.84 18.42 -7.21
C PRO A 10 -21.19 17.47 -6.18
N LYS A 11 -21.12 16.16 -6.49
CA LYS A 11 -20.43 15.18 -5.63
C LYS A 11 -18.93 15.49 -5.44
N LEU A 12 -18.28 16.08 -6.44
CA LEU A 12 -16.87 16.44 -6.37
C LEU A 12 -16.64 17.77 -5.64
N GLN A 13 -17.63 18.66 -5.59
CA GLN A 13 -17.56 19.85 -4.74
C GLN A 13 -17.46 19.47 -3.26
N GLN A 14 -18.23 18.47 -2.83
CA GLN A 14 -18.15 17.93 -1.47
C GLN A 14 -16.77 17.32 -1.18
N LEU A 15 -16.21 16.56 -2.12
CA LEU A 15 -14.85 16.03 -2.01
C LEU A 15 -13.81 17.14 -1.86
N LEU A 16 -13.89 18.20 -2.69
CA LEU A 16 -12.97 19.34 -2.62
C LEU A 16 -13.07 20.07 -1.28
N ALA A 17 -14.29 20.33 -0.79
CA ALA A 17 -14.51 20.95 0.51
C ALA A 17 -13.92 20.10 1.64
N LYS A 18 -14.17 18.78 1.61
CA LYS A 18 -13.63 17.82 2.58
C LYS A 18 -12.10 17.79 2.58
N ARG A 19 -11.45 17.87 1.41
CA ARG A 19 -9.98 17.93 1.32
C ARG A 19 -9.41 19.21 1.93
N VAL A 20 -10.13 20.34 1.83
CA VAL A 20 -9.73 21.58 2.52
C VAL A 20 -9.80 21.41 4.03
N GLU A 21 -10.88 20.83 4.56
CA GLU A 21 -11.02 20.51 5.99
C GLU A 21 -9.91 19.56 6.45
N MET A 22 -9.70 18.45 5.74
CA MET A 22 -8.63 17.47 6.04
C MET A 22 -7.25 18.10 6.12
N SER A 23 -6.95 19.07 5.25
CA SER A 23 -5.65 19.74 5.23
C SER A 23 -5.36 20.60 6.47
N ARG A 24 -6.40 20.94 7.24
CA ARG A 24 -6.30 21.80 8.42
C ARG A 24 -6.52 21.03 9.72
N GLU A 25 -7.50 20.12 9.71
CA GLU A 25 -8.01 19.46 10.91
C GLU A 25 -7.54 17.99 11.03
N GLY A 26 -6.94 17.44 9.97
CA GLY A 26 -6.53 16.03 9.92
C GLY A 26 -7.65 15.11 9.43
N GLY A 27 -7.54 13.81 9.71
CA GLY A 27 -8.45 12.82 9.10
C GLY A 27 -8.22 12.69 7.59
N ILE A 28 -6.98 12.90 7.15
CA ILE A 28 -6.55 12.80 5.76
C ILE A 28 -6.73 11.35 5.32
N ASP A 29 -7.55 11.14 4.30
CA ASP A 29 -7.77 9.83 3.69
C ASP A 29 -6.67 9.47 2.68
N TRP A 30 -6.71 8.23 2.19
CA TRP A 30 -5.69 7.69 1.29
C TRP A 30 -5.56 8.48 -0.01
N GLY A 31 -6.70 8.83 -0.62
CA GLY A 31 -6.74 9.55 -1.88
C GLY A 31 -6.12 10.93 -1.75
N PHE A 32 -6.36 11.64 -0.65
CA PHE A 32 -5.75 12.93 -0.41
C PHE A 32 -4.28 12.80 0.02
N GLY A 33 -3.93 11.84 0.89
CA GLY A 33 -2.54 11.56 1.28
C GLY A 33 -1.63 11.26 0.08
N GLU A 34 -2.11 10.49 -0.89
CA GLU A 34 -1.38 10.25 -2.13
C GLU A 34 -1.17 11.54 -2.93
N LEU A 35 -2.21 12.37 -3.11
CA LEU A 35 -2.07 13.64 -3.83
C LEU A 35 -1.13 14.62 -3.12
N LEU A 36 -1.08 14.62 -1.79
CA LEU A 36 -0.09 15.39 -1.03
C LEU A 36 1.33 14.91 -1.32
N SER A 37 1.53 13.59 -1.48
CA SER A 37 2.84 13.04 -1.84
C SER A 37 3.25 13.51 -3.23
N LEU A 38 2.39 13.33 -4.23
CA LEU A 38 2.69 13.74 -5.60
C LEU A 38 2.89 15.27 -5.68
N GLY A 39 2.02 16.04 -5.03
CA GLY A 39 2.08 17.50 -5.02
C GLY A 39 3.33 18.06 -4.34
N SER A 40 3.74 17.50 -3.20
CA SER A 40 4.96 17.92 -2.51
C SER A 40 6.21 17.67 -3.35
N LEU A 41 6.31 16.51 -4.00
CA LEU A 41 7.41 16.19 -4.92
C LEU A 41 7.47 17.17 -6.10
N LEU A 42 6.32 17.51 -6.69
CA LEU A 42 6.25 18.49 -7.78
C LEU A 42 6.75 19.87 -7.35
N VAL A 43 6.38 20.33 -6.15
CA VAL A 43 6.85 21.61 -5.60
C VAL A 43 8.34 21.57 -5.29
N GLU A 44 8.88 20.42 -4.89
CA GLU A 44 10.32 20.17 -4.66
C GLU A 44 11.14 19.98 -5.95
N GLY A 45 10.51 20.06 -7.13
CA GLY A 45 11.19 19.95 -8.42
C GLY A 45 11.36 18.53 -8.93
N VAL A 46 10.72 17.53 -8.31
CA VAL A 46 10.71 16.13 -8.76
C VAL A 46 9.55 15.90 -9.74
N PRO A 47 9.80 15.56 -11.02
CA PRO A 47 8.74 15.22 -11.95
C PRO A 47 7.99 13.96 -11.52
N VAL A 48 6.69 13.90 -11.81
CA VAL A 48 5.86 12.73 -11.48
C VAL A 48 5.15 12.26 -12.74
N ARG A 49 5.24 10.96 -13.02
CA ARG A 49 4.52 10.26 -14.08
C ARG A 49 3.71 9.11 -13.48
N LEU A 50 2.39 9.12 -13.68
CA LEU A 50 1.49 8.03 -13.28
C LEU A 50 0.69 7.56 -14.50
N ALA A 51 0.77 6.27 -14.81
CA ALA A 51 -0.04 5.66 -15.87
C ALA A 51 -0.71 4.39 -15.38
N GLY A 52 -1.92 4.14 -15.86
CA GLY A 52 -2.70 2.96 -15.50
C GLY A 52 -4.13 3.10 -15.99
N GLN A 53 -4.91 2.04 -15.97
CA GLN A 53 -6.29 2.07 -16.44
C GLN A 53 -7.15 2.89 -15.46
N ASP A 54 -7.80 3.95 -15.97
CA ASP A 54 -8.62 4.88 -15.19
C ASP A 54 -7.88 5.59 -14.03
N SER A 55 -6.54 5.62 -14.04
CA SER A 55 -5.74 6.17 -12.95
C SER A 55 -5.96 7.66 -12.72
N ARG A 56 -6.44 8.43 -13.71
CA ARG A 56 -6.73 9.88 -13.55
C ARG A 56 -7.82 10.13 -12.51
N ARG A 57 -8.87 9.31 -12.54
CA ARG A 57 -9.95 9.29 -11.53
C ARG A 57 -9.58 8.41 -10.34
N GLY A 58 -8.86 7.32 -10.61
CA GLY A 58 -8.69 6.16 -9.74
C GLY A 58 -9.85 5.19 -9.93
N THR A 59 -9.55 3.90 -10.03
CA THR A 59 -10.52 2.81 -10.18
C THR A 59 -11.63 2.88 -9.12
N PHE A 60 -11.25 3.18 -7.87
CA PHE A 60 -12.14 3.24 -6.71
C PHE A 60 -12.70 4.66 -6.44
N VAL A 61 -12.56 5.57 -7.41
CA VAL A 61 -13.08 6.94 -7.36
C VAL A 61 -12.51 7.74 -6.18
N GLN A 62 -11.24 7.48 -5.85
CA GLN A 62 -10.54 8.04 -4.69
C GLN A 62 -9.61 9.20 -5.05
N ARG A 63 -9.03 9.18 -6.27
CA ARG A 63 -7.91 10.07 -6.62
C ARG A 63 -8.39 11.41 -7.12
N HIS A 64 -9.16 11.43 -8.21
CA HIS A 64 -9.57 12.67 -8.88
C HIS A 64 -8.39 13.63 -9.08
N ALA A 65 -7.32 13.16 -9.71
CA ALA A 65 -6.20 14.03 -10.09
C ALA A 65 -6.55 14.91 -11.30
N VAL A 66 -7.58 14.51 -12.06
CA VAL A 66 -8.17 15.32 -13.12
C VAL A 66 -9.69 15.43 -12.94
N PHE A 67 -10.19 16.65 -13.10
CA PHE A 67 -11.60 17.00 -13.05
C PHE A 67 -12.07 17.33 -14.46
N HIS A 68 -13.32 16.97 -14.76
CA HIS A 68 -13.99 17.34 -16.01
C HIS A 68 -15.12 18.32 -15.72
N ASP A 69 -15.17 19.40 -16.48
CA ASP A 69 -16.24 20.38 -16.42
C ASP A 69 -17.57 19.71 -16.84
N ARG A 70 -18.60 19.86 -16.01
CA ARG A 70 -19.90 19.19 -16.24
C ARG A 70 -20.63 19.73 -17.48
N VAL A 71 -20.35 20.96 -17.91
CA VAL A 71 -21.05 21.64 -19.00
C VAL A 71 -20.33 21.45 -20.32
N ASN A 72 -19.01 21.58 -20.35
CA ASN A 72 -18.24 21.61 -21.60
C ASN A 72 -17.15 20.53 -21.72
N GLY A 73 -16.96 19.69 -20.70
CA GLY A 73 -16.01 18.57 -20.71
C GLY A 73 -14.53 18.97 -20.62
N GLN A 74 -14.20 20.25 -20.50
CA GLN A 74 -12.82 20.70 -20.33
C GLN A 74 -12.19 20.12 -19.07
N GLU A 75 -10.88 19.88 -19.12
CA GLU A 75 -10.14 19.24 -18.05
C GLU A 75 -9.45 20.26 -17.16
N TRP A 76 -9.50 20.04 -15.85
CA TRP A 76 -8.71 20.75 -14.87
C TRP A 76 -7.87 19.77 -14.06
N MET A 77 -6.55 20.00 -14.04
CA MET A 77 -5.58 19.22 -13.28
C MET A 77 -5.00 20.07 -12.15
N PRO A 78 -5.51 19.98 -10.90
CA PRO A 78 -5.04 20.81 -9.79
C PRO A 78 -3.53 20.71 -9.54
N LEU A 79 -2.97 19.50 -9.63
CA LEU A 79 -1.54 19.25 -9.40
C LEU A 79 -0.62 19.89 -10.45
N ARG A 80 -1.14 20.41 -11.57
CA ARG A 80 -0.35 21.19 -12.55
C ARG A 80 -0.25 22.69 -12.21
N ASN A 81 -0.91 23.14 -11.14
CA ASN A 81 -1.10 24.56 -10.81
C ASN A 81 -0.84 24.85 -9.32
N LEU A 82 0.18 24.22 -8.73
CA LEU A 82 0.61 24.37 -7.34
C LEU A 82 1.60 25.52 -7.14
N SER A 83 2.58 25.68 -8.03
CA SER A 83 3.56 26.77 -7.98
C SER A 83 4.10 27.13 -9.38
N ALA A 84 4.66 28.33 -9.56
CA ALA A 84 5.20 28.74 -10.87
C ALA A 84 6.44 27.92 -11.31
N ASN A 85 7.16 27.35 -10.33
CA ASN A 85 8.43 26.64 -10.55
C ASN A 85 8.30 25.12 -10.30
N GLN A 86 7.08 24.58 -10.18
CA GLN A 86 6.90 23.15 -9.95
C GLN A 86 7.42 22.31 -11.13
N ALA A 87 7.77 21.07 -10.84
CA ALA A 87 8.07 20.08 -11.87
C ALA A 87 6.83 19.66 -12.67
N LYS A 88 7.10 18.94 -13.75
CA LYS A 88 6.07 18.43 -14.66
C LYS A 88 5.31 17.27 -14.02
N PHE A 89 3.99 17.34 -14.12
CA PHE A 89 3.08 16.26 -13.74
C PHE A 89 2.42 15.65 -14.98
N TRP A 90 2.60 14.34 -15.13
CA TRP A 90 1.95 13.55 -16.16
C TRP A 90 1.11 12.47 -15.52
N ILE A 91 -0.17 12.44 -15.88
CA ILE A 91 -1.09 11.38 -15.48
C ILE A 91 -1.91 10.95 -16.69
N TYR A 92 -1.96 9.65 -16.94
CA TYR A 92 -2.60 9.07 -18.11
C TYR A 92 -3.51 7.91 -17.72
N ASP A 93 -4.66 7.86 -18.38
CA ASP A 93 -5.42 6.62 -18.47
C ASP A 93 -4.77 5.80 -19.59
N SER A 94 -4.19 4.64 -19.25
CA SER A 94 -3.55 3.77 -20.24
C SER A 94 -4.60 3.10 -21.13
N LEU A 95 -4.15 2.54 -22.26
CA LEU A 95 -4.93 1.52 -22.95
C LEU A 95 -5.16 0.31 -22.03
N LEU A 96 -6.12 -0.54 -22.40
CA LEU A 96 -6.41 -1.80 -21.71
C LEU A 96 -5.32 -2.85 -22.01
N SER A 97 -4.10 -2.60 -21.53
CA SER A 97 -2.94 -3.45 -21.70
C SER A 97 -2.00 -3.33 -20.50
N GLU A 98 -1.80 -4.42 -19.76
CA GLU A 98 -0.88 -4.46 -18.63
C GLU A 98 0.55 -4.62 -19.12
N TYR A 99 0.80 -5.59 -20.01
CA TYR A 99 2.13 -5.90 -20.54
C TYR A 99 2.81 -4.69 -21.18
N ALA A 100 2.17 -4.08 -22.18
CA ALA A 100 2.78 -3.01 -22.95
C ALA A 100 2.87 -1.71 -22.13
N ALA A 101 1.85 -1.40 -21.32
CA ALA A 101 1.88 -0.20 -20.48
C ALA A 101 2.97 -0.31 -19.41
N MET A 102 3.06 -1.43 -18.68
CA MET A 102 4.10 -1.61 -17.66
C MET A 102 5.50 -1.62 -18.28
N GLY A 103 5.68 -2.29 -19.43
CA GLY A 103 6.96 -2.28 -20.15
C GLY A 103 7.38 -0.88 -20.60
N PHE A 104 6.43 -0.06 -21.04
CA PHE A 104 6.69 1.35 -21.36
C PHE A 104 7.12 2.15 -20.14
N GLU A 105 6.41 2.03 -19.01
CA GLU A 105 6.75 2.74 -17.78
C GLU A 105 8.09 2.30 -17.20
N TYR A 106 8.45 1.01 -17.34
CA TYR A 106 9.78 0.51 -17.01
C TYR A 106 10.86 1.22 -17.84
N GLY A 107 10.72 1.28 -19.17
CA GLY A 107 11.65 1.99 -20.05
C GLY A 107 11.73 3.48 -19.72
N TYR A 108 10.60 4.13 -19.43
CA TYR A 108 10.60 5.54 -19.02
C TYR A 108 11.38 5.77 -17.72
N SER A 109 11.24 4.87 -16.73
CA SER A 109 11.93 4.97 -15.44
C SER A 109 13.44 4.80 -15.52
N ILE A 110 13.94 4.12 -16.56
CA ILE A 110 15.38 3.96 -16.83
C ILE A 110 15.97 5.28 -17.33
N GLU A 111 15.28 5.91 -18.27
CA GLU A 111 15.77 7.12 -18.95
C GLU A 111 15.59 8.36 -18.08
N ASN A 112 14.41 8.54 -17.47
CA ASN A 112 14.13 9.69 -16.63
C ASN A 112 14.35 9.37 -15.15
N LYS A 113 15.62 9.31 -14.75
CA LYS A 113 16.06 8.94 -13.39
C LYS A 113 15.62 9.90 -12.29
N GLU A 114 15.23 11.12 -12.65
CA GLU A 114 14.76 12.14 -11.71
C GLU A 114 13.26 12.10 -11.48
N ALA A 115 12.49 11.41 -12.34
CA ALA A 115 11.06 11.28 -12.17
C ALA A 115 10.68 10.16 -11.18
N LEU A 116 9.64 10.41 -10.38
CA LEU A 116 8.87 9.34 -9.76
C LEU A 116 7.92 8.78 -10.83
N VAL A 117 8.17 7.54 -11.27
CA VAL A 117 7.37 6.85 -12.30
C VAL A 117 6.54 5.77 -11.63
N LEU A 118 5.23 5.83 -11.83
CA LEU A 118 4.27 4.90 -11.26
C LEU A 118 3.43 4.25 -12.35
N TRP A 119 3.26 2.93 -12.23
CA TRP A 119 2.27 2.16 -12.97
C TRP A 119 1.23 1.62 -11.99
N GLU A 120 -0.05 1.85 -12.26
CA GLU A 120 -1.17 1.37 -11.44
C GLU A 120 -2.00 0.33 -12.19
N ALA A 121 -2.16 -0.84 -11.58
CA ALA A 121 -3.12 -1.84 -12.04
C ALA A 121 -4.54 -1.45 -11.63
N GLN A 122 -5.55 -1.78 -12.45
CA GLN A 122 -6.95 -1.55 -12.08
C GLN A 122 -7.33 -2.35 -10.82
N PHE A 123 -6.93 -3.62 -10.79
CA PHE A 123 -6.85 -4.48 -9.61
C PHE A 123 -5.48 -5.16 -9.64
N GLY A 124 -4.91 -5.42 -8.47
CA GLY A 124 -3.58 -6.03 -8.38
C GLY A 124 -3.52 -7.41 -9.02
N ASP A 125 -4.63 -8.14 -9.06
CA ASP A 125 -4.78 -9.46 -9.68
C ASP A 125 -4.33 -9.47 -11.16
N PHE A 126 -4.56 -8.37 -11.89
CA PHE A 126 -4.27 -8.25 -13.32
C PHE A 126 -2.79 -7.98 -13.64
N VAL A 127 -1.94 -7.77 -12.63
CA VAL A 127 -0.48 -7.63 -12.82
C VAL A 127 0.13 -8.84 -13.52
N ASN A 128 -0.53 -10.01 -13.43
CA ASN A 128 -0.14 -11.24 -14.10
C ASN A 128 -0.07 -11.11 -15.63
N GLY A 129 -0.83 -10.20 -16.26
CA GLY A 129 -0.75 -9.92 -17.69
C GLY A 129 0.61 -9.37 -18.12
N ALA A 130 1.37 -8.80 -17.19
CA ALA A 130 2.70 -8.24 -17.41
C ALA A 130 3.82 -9.07 -16.74
N GLN A 131 3.60 -10.35 -16.47
CA GLN A 131 4.53 -11.18 -15.70
C GLN A 131 5.96 -11.19 -16.27
N THR A 132 6.13 -11.23 -17.60
CA THR A 132 7.46 -11.16 -18.22
C THR A 132 8.18 -9.86 -17.88
N ILE A 133 7.48 -8.72 -17.75
CA ILE A 133 8.09 -7.45 -17.35
C ILE A 133 8.53 -7.53 -15.88
N VAL A 134 7.74 -8.16 -15.02
CA VAL A 134 8.10 -8.37 -13.61
C VAL A 134 9.34 -9.26 -13.47
N ASP A 135 9.35 -10.40 -14.16
CA ASP A 135 10.39 -11.42 -14.00
C ASP A 135 11.71 -11.01 -14.68
N GLU A 136 11.62 -10.53 -15.93
CA GLU A 136 12.80 -10.31 -16.75
C GLU A 136 13.38 -8.90 -16.66
N PHE A 137 12.67 -7.96 -16.05
CA PHE A 137 13.11 -6.58 -15.98
C PHE A 137 13.07 -6.02 -14.56
N ILE A 138 11.90 -5.98 -13.94
CA ILE A 138 11.72 -5.35 -12.63
C ILE A 138 12.53 -6.07 -11.55
N SER A 139 12.46 -7.40 -11.49
CA SER A 139 13.12 -8.16 -10.41
C SER A 139 14.61 -8.46 -10.66
N SER A 140 15.08 -8.41 -11.92
CA SER A 140 16.38 -9.00 -12.28
C SER A 140 17.33 -8.10 -13.08
N ALA A 141 16.89 -6.94 -13.58
CA ALA A 141 17.71 -6.11 -14.47
C ALA A 141 18.97 -5.52 -13.81
N GLU A 142 18.93 -5.20 -12.50
CA GLU A 142 20.12 -4.75 -11.78
C GLU A 142 21.21 -5.82 -11.80
N GLN A 143 20.85 -7.08 -11.54
CA GLN A 143 21.81 -8.19 -11.52
C GLN A 143 22.25 -8.62 -12.93
N LYS A 144 21.35 -8.61 -13.91
CA LYS A 144 21.66 -9.03 -15.28
C LYS A 144 22.48 -7.99 -16.05
N TRP A 145 22.17 -6.71 -15.87
CA TRP A 145 22.66 -5.64 -16.76
C TRP A 145 23.16 -4.39 -16.03
N ASN A 146 23.23 -4.40 -14.69
CA ASN A 146 23.51 -3.21 -13.88
C ASN A 146 22.54 -2.05 -14.20
N GLN A 147 21.31 -2.39 -14.58
CA GLN A 147 20.29 -1.45 -15.00
C GLN A 147 19.36 -1.13 -13.83
N HIS A 148 19.37 0.12 -13.40
CA HIS A 148 18.56 0.60 -12.28
C HIS A 148 17.24 1.20 -12.79
N SER A 149 16.13 0.86 -12.14
CA SER A 149 14.78 1.38 -12.41
C SER A 149 14.15 1.86 -11.11
N SER A 150 13.47 3.01 -11.16
CA SER A 150 12.72 3.56 -10.02
C SER A 150 11.22 3.24 -10.06
N LEU A 151 10.79 2.38 -10.99
CA LEU A 151 9.37 2.12 -11.25
C LEU A 151 8.63 1.68 -9.99
N VAL A 152 7.52 2.36 -9.72
CA VAL A 152 6.57 1.99 -8.67
C VAL A 152 5.41 1.21 -9.27
N LEU A 153 5.12 0.03 -8.75
CA LEU A 153 3.91 -0.72 -9.05
C LEU A 153 2.89 -0.47 -7.93
N LEU A 154 1.75 0.13 -8.27
CA LEU A 154 0.60 0.28 -7.38
C LEU A 154 -0.40 -0.84 -7.68
N LEU A 155 -0.53 -1.79 -6.76
CA LEU A 155 -1.29 -3.02 -6.96
C LEU A 155 -2.44 -3.12 -5.94
N PRO A 156 -3.69 -2.77 -6.31
CA PRO A 156 -4.82 -2.84 -5.41
C PRO A 156 -5.03 -4.27 -4.87
N HIS A 157 -4.96 -4.41 -3.55
CA HIS A 157 -4.93 -5.68 -2.82
C HIS A 157 -5.89 -5.62 -1.62
N GLY A 158 -6.58 -6.73 -1.33
CA GLY A 158 -7.38 -6.88 -0.12
C GLY A 158 -8.52 -7.88 -0.26
N TYR A 159 -8.70 -8.73 0.76
CA TYR A 159 -9.77 -9.74 0.79
C TYR A 159 -11.06 -9.12 1.31
N GLU A 160 -11.99 -8.80 0.40
CA GLU A 160 -13.21 -8.02 0.69
C GLU A 160 -14.49 -8.65 0.12
N GLY A 161 -14.41 -9.94 -0.28
CA GLY A 161 -15.56 -10.68 -0.79
C GLY A 161 -15.97 -10.33 -2.22
N GLN A 162 -15.12 -9.63 -2.98
CA GLN A 162 -15.37 -9.26 -4.38
C GLN A 162 -15.03 -10.39 -5.39
N GLY A 163 -14.59 -11.55 -4.90
CA GLY A 163 -14.29 -12.71 -5.72
C GLY A 163 -12.81 -12.90 -6.03
N PRO A 164 -12.48 -13.96 -6.80
CA PRO A 164 -11.12 -14.46 -6.95
C PRO A 164 -10.17 -13.56 -7.74
N ASP A 165 -10.68 -12.78 -8.69
CA ASP A 165 -9.88 -11.91 -9.57
C ASP A 165 -9.93 -10.43 -9.17
N HIS A 166 -10.39 -10.15 -7.95
CA HIS A 166 -10.51 -8.80 -7.40
C HIS A 166 -10.08 -8.77 -5.93
N SER A 167 -9.13 -9.63 -5.54
CA SER A 167 -8.73 -9.81 -4.14
C SER A 167 -7.23 -9.70 -3.94
N SER A 168 -6.42 -10.34 -4.79
CA SER A 168 -5.01 -10.56 -4.49
C SER A 168 -4.09 -10.21 -5.66
N ALA A 169 -3.17 -9.29 -5.37
CA ALA A 169 -2.01 -9.00 -6.18
C ALA A 169 -0.89 -10.07 -6.12
N ARG A 170 -1.13 -11.21 -5.44
CA ARG A 170 -0.16 -12.30 -5.27
C ARG A 170 1.18 -11.85 -4.67
N ILE A 171 1.11 -11.26 -3.47
CA ILE A 171 2.27 -10.78 -2.71
C ILE A 171 3.38 -11.84 -2.67
N GLU A 172 3.00 -13.10 -2.48
CA GLU A 172 3.91 -14.24 -2.42
C GLU A 172 4.82 -14.35 -3.65
N ARG A 173 4.33 -13.97 -4.84
CA ARG A 173 5.11 -14.04 -6.09
C ARG A 173 6.22 -13.00 -6.12
N PHE A 174 5.93 -11.78 -5.66
CA PHE A 174 6.93 -10.74 -5.56
C PHE A 174 7.97 -11.08 -4.49
N LEU A 175 7.54 -11.59 -3.34
CA LEU A 175 8.46 -12.01 -2.29
C LEU A 175 9.35 -13.20 -2.69
N GLN A 176 8.86 -14.11 -3.52
CA GLN A 176 9.68 -15.19 -4.09
C GLN A 176 10.80 -14.66 -4.99
N LEU A 177 10.58 -13.55 -5.68
CA LEU A 177 11.55 -12.90 -6.55
C LEU A 177 12.53 -11.99 -5.79
N CYS A 178 12.29 -11.73 -4.50
CA CYS A 178 13.13 -10.85 -3.70
C CYS A 178 14.48 -11.49 -3.36
N ALA A 179 15.57 -10.91 -3.85
CA ALA A 179 16.94 -11.32 -3.55
C ALA A 179 17.90 -10.14 -3.71
N GLU A 180 19.01 -10.12 -2.97
CA GLU A 180 20.10 -9.14 -3.13
C GLU A 180 19.64 -7.67 -3.08
N ASN A 181 18.57 -7.41 -2.32
CA ASN A 181 17.89 -6.12 -2.20
C ASN A 181 17.42 -5.55 -3.55
N ASN A 182 17.09 -6.40 -4.53
CA ASN A 182 16.71 -6.03 -5.90
C ASN A 182 15.51 -5.07 -6.03
N MET A 183 14.55 -5.16 -5.10
CA MET A 183 13.37 -4.30 -5.06
C MET A 183 12.97 -3.99 -3.62
N THR A 184 11.96 -3.13 -3.46
CA THR A 184 11.24 -2.95 -2.20
C THR A 184 9.81 -3.46 -2.36
N VAL A 185 9.32 -4.22 -1.38
CA VAL A 185 7.95 -4.73 -1.33
C VAL A 185 7.30 -4.22 -0.05
N ALA A 186 6.19 -3.50 -0.17
CA ALA A 186 5.51 -2.85 0.95
C ALA A 186 3.99 -2.94 0.83
N GLN A 187 3.32 -2.98 1.97
CA GLN A 187 1.86 -3.03 2.08
C GLN A 187 1.40 -2.02 3.14
N PRO A 188 1.46 -0.71 2.81
CA PRO A 188 1.20 0.34 3.79
C PRO A 188 -0.23 0.27 4.35
N SER A 189 -0.39 0.58 5.64
CA SER A 189 -1.70 0.53 6.32
C SER A 189 -2.31 1.90 6.60
N THR A 190 -1.57 3.00 6.36
CA THR A 190 -2.03 4.38 6.56
C THR A 190 -1.72 5.28 5.35
N PRO A 191 -2.49 6.37 5.14
CA PRO A 191 -2.20 7.42 4.18
C PRO A 191 -0.82 8.06 4.40
N ALA A 192 -0.41 8.26 5.66
CA ALA A 192 0.92 8.79 5.97
C ALA A 192 2.04 7.81 5.59
N SER A 193 1.88 6.51 5.85
CA SER A 193 2.82 5.48 5.40
C SER A 193 2.99 5.51 3.88
N HIS A 194 1.89 5.55 3.14
CA HIS A 194 1.91 5.62 1.66
C HIS A 194 2.59 6.90 1.17
N PHE A 195 2.26 8.04 1.77
CA PHE A 195 2.89 9.32 1.45
C PHE A 195 4.41 9.30 1.62
N HIS A 196 4.89 8.85 2.77
CA HIS A 196 6.33 8.82 3.05
C HIS A 196 7.04 7.77 2.20
N LEU A 197 6.40 6.65 1.91
CA LEU A 197 6.95 5.60 1.07
C LEU A 197 7.20 6.10 -0.37
N LEU A 198 6.22 6.78 -0.97
CA LEU A 198 6.35 7.34 -2.32
C LEU A 198 7.41 8.45 -2.37
N ARG A 199 7.46 9.33 -1.37
CA ARG A 199 8.51 10.35 -1.27
C ARG A 199 9.89 9.73 -1.09
N ARG A 200 10.02 8.74 -0.22
CA ARG A 200 11.28 7.98 -0.03
C ARG A 200 11.74 7.42 -1.38
N GLN A 201 10.87 6.75 -2.12
CA GLN A 201 11.19 6.19 -3.42
C GLN A 201 11.70 7.23 -4.43
N ALA A 202 11.11 8.42 -4.44
CA ALA A 202 11.53 9.50 -5.31
C ALA A 202 12.98 9.95 -5.07
N PHE A 203 13.50 9.81 -3.85
CA PHE A 203 14.86 10.26 -3.49
C PHE A 203 15.88 9.13 -3.29
N THR A 204 15.47 7.91 -2.96
CA THR A 204 16.38 6.78 -2.70
C THR A 204 17.29 6.47 -3.89
N ARG A 205 18.57 6.22 -3.59
CA ARG A 205 19.61 5.73 -4.52
C ARG A 205 20.32 4.50 -3.90
N PRO A 206 20.77 3.51 -4.70
CA PRO A 206 20.53 3.35 -6.14
C PRO A 206 19.04 3.19 -6.45
N ARG A 207 18.63 3.45 -7.70
CA ARG A 207 17.21 3.32 -8.10
C ARG A 207 16.85 1.85 -8.15
N ARG A 208 15.82 1.47 -7.38
CA ARG A 208 15.28 0.12 -7.34
C ARG A 208 13.77 0.16 -7.41
N PRO A 209 13.12 -0.85 -8.01
CA PRO A 209 11.66 -0.86 -8.09
C PRO A 209 11.01 -0.93 -6.72
N LEU A 210 9.80 -0.37 -6.63
CA LEU A 210 8.95 -0.42 -5.46
C LEU A 210 7.61 -1.06 -5.82
N VAL A 211 7.26 -2.15 -5.14
CA VAL A 211 5.96 -2.82 -5.26
C VAL A 211 5.12 -2.45 -4.04
N VAL A 212 4.01 -1.77 -4.26
CA VAL A 212 3.09 -1.32 -3.22
C VAL A 212 1.75 -2.02 -3.37
N PHE A 213 1.37 -2.78 -2.36
CA PHE A 213 0.03 -3.36 -2.27
C PHE A 213 -0.93 -2.31 -1.70
N THR A 214 -1.57 -1.57 -2.60
CA THR A 214 -2.46 -0.46 -2.26
C THR A 214 -3.82 -0.99 -1.81
N PRO A 215 -4.54 -0.30 -0.92
CA PRO A 215 -5.81 -0.78 -0.40
C PRO A 215 -6.99 -0.47 -1.32
N LYS A 216 -8.12 -1.11 -1.00
CA LYS A 216 -9.44 -0.82 -1.59
C LYS A 216 -10.41 -0.28 -0.54
N SER A 217 -10.74 -1.07 0.49
CA SER A 217 -11.61 -0.64 1.61
C SER A 217 -11.00 0.50 2.43
N MET A 218 -9.69 0.47 2.70
CA MET A 218 -9.02 1.51 3.51
C MET A 218 -9.06 2.89 2.85
N LEU A 219 -9.37 2.99 1.56
CA LEU A 219 -9.51 4.27 0.86
C LEU A 219 -10.59 5.18 1.49
N ARG A 220 -11.54 4.61 2.24
CA ARG A 220 -12.64 5.33 2.88
C ARG A 220 -12.80 5.01 4.36
N LEU A 221 -11.94 4.16 4.91
CA LEU A 221 -12.01 3.75 6.32
C LEU A 221 -11.53 4.89 7.22
N LYS A 222 -12.43 5.46 8.04
CA LYS A 222 -12.09 6.57 8.93
C LYS A 222 -10.98 6.22 9.92
N ALA A 223 -10.99 4.99 10.45
CA ALA A 223 -9.95 4.51 11.37
C ALA A 223 -8.56 4.55 10.71
N ALA A 224 -8.48 4.31 9.41
CA ALA A 224 -7.23 4.35 8.65
C ALA A 224 -6.80 5.76 8.23
N SER A 225 -7.48 6.84 8.66
CA SER A 225 -7.06 8.20 8.32
C SER A 225 -5.85 8.66 9.13
N SER A 226 -5.11 9.63 8.58
CA SER A 226 -3.91 10.20 9.23
C SER A 226 -4.12 11.66 9.63
N SER A 227 -3.44 12.07 10.70
CA SER A 227 -3.34 13.45 11.17
C SER A 227 -2.39 14.28 10.30
N VAL A 228 -2.47 15.62 10.39
CA VAL A 228 -1.58 16.52 9.64
C VAL A 228 -0.10 16.39 10.09
N SER A 229 0.14 16.17 11.38
CA SER A 229 1.49 16.06 11.94
C SER A 229 2.24 14.84 11.40
N GLU A 230 1.53 13.74 11.10
CA GLU A 230 2.13 12.56 10.49
C GLU A 230 2.73 12.83 9.11
N PHE A 231 2.19 13.78 8.32
CA PHE A 231 2.76 14.16 7.02
C PHE A 231 3.90 15.17 7.12
N THR A 232 3.81 16.10 8.07
CA THR A 232 4.74 17.25 8.18
C THR A 232 5.98 16.95 9.00
N SER A 233 5.88 16.05 9.99
CA SER A 233 6.97 15.71 10.92
C SER A 233 7.29 14.21 10.96
N GLY A 234 6.48 13.38 10.32
CA GLY A 234 6.69 11.94 10.26
C GLY A 234 7.71 11.50 9.20
N THR A 235 7.94 10.19 9.16
CA THR A 235 8.74 9.49 8.14
C THR A 235 8.12 8.11 7.88
N PHE A 236 8.58 7.42 6.84
CA PHE A 236 8.18 6.04 6.62
C PHE A 236 8.79 5.14 7.69
N GLN A 237 7.95 4.40 8.40
CA GLN A 237 8.37 3.41 9.40
C GLN A 237 8.11 2.01 8.84
N PRO A 238 9.14 1.17 8.66
CA PRO A 238 8.95 -0.16 8.07
C PRO A 238 8.20 -1.11 9.02
N VAL A 239 8.22 -0.82 10.32
CA VAL A 239 7.46 -1.50 11.38
C VAL A 239 6.76 -0.43 12.21
N LEU A 240 5.46 -0.59 12.48
CA LEU A 240 4.70 0.25 13.39
C LEU A 240 4.25 -0.59 14.59
N ASP A 241 4.65 -0.17 15.78
CA ASP A 241 4.25 -0.81 17.04
C ASP A 241 2.75 -0.62 17.33
N ASP A 242 2.26 -1.33 18.34
CA ASP A 242 0.89 -1.21 18.85
C ASP A 242 0.59 0.21 19.35
N THR A 243 -0.61 0.71 19.04
CA THR A 243 -1.03 2.08 19.37
C THR A 243 -2.08 2.17 20.48
N GLN A 244 -2.38 1.06 21.17
CA GLN A 244 -3.44 1.00 22.19
C GLN A 244 -2.97 1.50 23.57
N GLY A 245 -1.67 1.74 23.74
CA GLY A 245 -1.10 2.20 25.02
C GLY A 245 -1.08 1.11 26.10
N LEU A 246 -0.85 -0.14 25.70
CA LEU A 246 -0.82 -1.29 26.60
C LEU A 246 0.42 -1.28 27.50
N ASP A 247 0.29 -1.87 28.69
CA ASP A 247 1.45 -2.29 29.46
C ASP A 247 2.08 -3.51 28.77
N LYS A 248 3.24 -3.32 28.14
CA LYS A 248 3.92 -4.36 27.36
C LYS A 248 4.25 -5.62 28.17
N ALA A 249 4.45 -5.52 29.48
CA ALA A 249 4.69 -6.68 30.33
C ALA A 249 3.43 -7.53 30.55
N SER A 250 2.24 -6.93 30.43
CA SER A 250 0.94 -7.60 30.57
C SER A 250 0.45 -8.27 29.28
N VAL A 251 1.07 -7.96 28.15
CA VAL A 251 0.75 -8.54 26.85
C VAL A 251 1.13 -10.01 26.81
N LYS A 252 0.16 -10.86 26.45
CA LYS A 252 0.30 -12.31 26.31
C LYS A 252 0.53 -12.74 24.86
N ARG A 253 0.18 -11.89 23.89
CA ARG A 253 0.32 -12.18 22.46
C ARG A 253 0.71 -10.93 21.68
N VAL A 254 1.72 -11.06 20.82
CA VAL A 254 2.05 -10.09 19.78
C VAL A 254 1.63 -10.67 18.43
N ILE A 255 0.73 -9.96 17.76
CA ILE A 255 0.34 -10.25 16.38
C ILE A 255 1.18 -9.37 15.45
N LEU A 256 1.99 -10.00 14.60
CA LEU A 256 2.53 -9.36 13.41
C LEU A 256 1.52 -9.49 12.27
N CYS A 257 1.25 -8.40 11.56
CA CYS A 257 0.40 -8.41 10.37
C CYS A 257 0.83 -7.33 9.37
N SER A 258 0.24 -7.34 8.17
CA SER A 258 0.52 -6.34 7.14
C SER A 258 -0.76 -5.92 6.42
N GLY A 259 -0.85 -4.66 6.02
CA GLY A 259 -2.02 -4.14 5.30
C GLY A 259 -3.32 -4.11 6.11
N LYS A 260 -4.44 -4.35 5.43
CA LYS A 260 -5.78 -4.02 5.94
C LYS A 260 -6.23 -4.84 7.14
N ILE A 261 -5.70 -6.06 7.31
CA ILE A 261 -6.11 -6.98 8.39
C ILE A 261 -5.84 -6.38 9.77
N TYR A 262 -4.88 -5.46 9.87
CA TYR A 262 -4.65 -4.64 11.07
C TYR A 262 -5.95 -3.97 11.54
N TRP A 263 -6.66 -3.29 10.66
CA TRP A 263 -7.85 -2.54 11.05
C TRP A 263 -9.02 -3.43 11.44
N ASP A 264 -9.12 -4.61 10.83
CA ASP A 264 -10.11 -5.62 11.22
C ASP A 264 -9.83 -6.17 12.63
N LEU A 265 -8.56 -6.41 12.95
CA LEU A 265 -8.12 -6.85 14.28
C LEU A 265 -8.36 -5.77 15.34
N MET A 266 -7.97 -4.52 15.05
CA MET A 266 -8.16 -3.39 15.97
C MET A 266 -9.63 -3.14 16.29
N ALA A 267 -10.50 -3.18 15.28
CA ALA A 267 -11.94 -3.00 15.48
C ALA A 267 -12.55 -4.08 16.39
N GLU A 268 -12.12 -5.33 16.25
CA GLU A 268 -12.61 -6.42 17.10
C GLU A 268 -11.99 -6.39 18.51
N LEU A 269 -10.72 -6.02 18.66
CA LEU A 269 -10.09 -5.79 19.97
C LEU A 269 -10.82 -4.72 20.77
N GLU A 270 -11.10 -3.57 20.14
CA GLU A 270 -11.87 -2.47 20.75
C GLU A 270 -13.24 -2.96 21.21
N LYS A 271 -13.95 -3.70 20.35
CA LYS A 271 -15.27 -4.26 20.67
C LYS A 271 -15.24 -5.26 21.82
N ARG A 272 -14.15 -6.04 21.97
CA ARG A 272 -13.98 -7.00 23.08
C ARG A 272 -13.47 -6.35 24.36
N GLY A 273 -12.91 -5.14 24.28
CA GLY A 273 -12.17 -4.54 25.39
C GLY A 273 -10.93 -5.35 25.79
N GLU A 274 -10.37 -6.12 24.85
CA GLU A 274 -9.21 -6.98 25.08
C GLU A 274 -7.93 -6.14 25.07
N LYS A 275 -7.08 -6.33 26.09
CA LYS A 275 -5.88 -5.49 26.34
C LYS A 275 -4.59 -6.29 26.50
N SER A 276 -4.64 -7.60 26.35
CA SER A 276 -3.48 -8.48 26.45
C SER A 276 -2.91 -8.93 25.10
N ILE A 277 -3.41 -8.35 24.00
CA ILE A 277 -2.94 -8.61 22.64
C ILE A 277 -2.47 -7.30 22.01
N ALA A 278 -1.20 -7.26 21.62
CA ALA A 278 -0.61 -6.17 20.85
C ALA A 278 -0.65 -6.50 19.34
N VAL A 279 -0.96 -5.52 18.49
CA VAL A 279 -0.97 -5.68 17.03
C VAL A 279 0.08 -4.77 16.39
N VAL A 280 1.13 -5.39 15.85
CA VAL A 280 2.29 -4.73 15.24
C VAL A 280 2.19 -4.88 13.72
N ARG A 281 2.33 -3.76 13.00
CA ARG A 281 2.25 -3.73 11.55
C ARG A 281 3.62 -3.80 10.92
N ILE A 282 3.76 -4.65 9.92
CA ILE A 282 4.93 -4.75 9.05
C ILE A 282 4.58 -4.04 7.74
N GLU A 283 4.96 -2.76 7.61
CA GLU A 283 4.65 -1.93 6.45
C GLU A 283 5.58 -2.25 5.26
N GLN A 284 6.82 -2.64 5.54
CA GLN A 284 7.80 -3.10 4.54
C GLN A 284 8.09 -4.59 4.72
N LEU A 285 7.79 -5.39 3.70
CA LEU A 285 8.00 -6.84 3.70
C LEU A 285 9.39 -7.20 3.17
N TYR A 286 9.90 -6.44 2.19
CA TYR A 286 11.24 -6.60 1.63
C TYR A 286 11.87 -5.24 1.28
N PRO A 287 13.18 -5.01 1.52
CA PRO A 287 14.04 -5.78 2.42
C PRO A 287 13.42 -5.87 3.82
N THR A 288 13.42 -7.06 4.43
CA THR A 288 12.68 -7.28 5.67
C THR A 288 13.36 -6.52 6.82
N PRO A 289 12.62 -5.69 7.59
CA PRO A 289 13.17 -4.87 8.68
C PRO A 289 13.41 -5.71 9.95
N VAL A 290 14.43 -6.58 9.88
CA VAL A 290 14.70 -7.59 10.91
C VAL A 290 14.97 -6.95 12.27
N ASP A 291 15.77 -5.90 12.32
CA ASP A 291 16.17 -5.28 13.58
C ASP A 291 15.01 -4.56 14.24
N GLU A 292 14.18 -3.87 13.46
CA GLU A 292 12.97 -3.19 13.95
C GLU A 292 11.95 -4.21 14.46
N ILE A 293 11.74 -5.34 13.76
CA ILE A 293 10.85 -6.42 14.21
C ILE A 293 11.35 -7.00 15.53
N LYS A 294 12.65 -7.32 15.63
CA LYS A 294 13.27 -7.87 16.84
C LYS A 294 13.15 -6.92 18.02
N GLN A 295 13.50 -5.65 17.81
CA GLN A 295 13.43 -4.62 18.85
C GLN A 295 11.99 -4.44 19.35
N THR A 296 11.03 -4.43 18.42
CA THR A 296 9.60 -4.29 18.77
C THR A 296 9.13 -5.48 19.57
N TYR A 297 9.38 -6.70 19.09
CA TYR A 297 8.96 -7.93 19.78
C TYR A 297 9.64 -8.10 21.15
N ALA A 298 10.92 -7.79 21.27
CA ALA A 298 11.66 -7.88 22.53
C ALA A 298 11.10 -6.97 23.64
N SER A 299 10.35 -5.92 23.27
CA SER A 299 9.68 -5.06 24.24
C SER A 299 8.44 -5.71 24.90
N TYR A 300 8.00 -6.89 24.43
CA TYR A 300 6.88 -7.67 24.96
C TYR A 300 7.38 -9.01 25.55
N PRO A 301 7.98 -9.00 26.76
CA PRO A 301 8.79 -10.11 27.25
C PRO A 301 8.01 -11.42 27.54
N ASN A 302 6.69 -11.33 27.74
CA ASN A 302 5.84 -12.46 28.12
C ASN A 302 4.94 -12.93 26.97
N ALA A 303 5.11 -12.39 25.76
CA ALA A 303 4.15 -12.56 24.69
C ALA A 303 4.53 -13.67 23.70
N GLU A 304 3.54 -14.48 23.32
CA GLU A 304 3.66 -15.40 22.19
C GLU A 304 3.67 -14.63 20.86
N LEU A 305 4.41 -15.13 19.88
CA LEU A 305 4.55 -14.51 18.56
C LEU A 305 3.57 -15.13 17.55
N TYR A 306 2.75 -14.29 16.92
CA TYR A 306 1.76 -14.69 15.91
C TYR A 306 1.98 -13.93 14.61
N TRP A 307 1.69 -14.58 13.48
CA TRP A 307 1.55 -13.92 12.17
C TRP A 307 0.10 -14.07 11.72
N VAL A 308 -0.58 -12.95 11.51
CA VAL A 308 -1.99 -12.94 11.10
C VAL A 308 -2.11 -12.29 9.73
N GLN A 309 -2.80 -12.97 8.82
CA GLN A 309 -3.00 -12.50 7.46
C GLN A 309 -4.38 -12.91 6.93
N ASP A 310 -4.95 -12.13 6.00
CA ASP A 310 -6.23 -12.46 5.37
C ASP A 310 -6.04 -13.32 4.11
N GLU A 311 -4.85 -13.40 3.56
CA GLU A 311 -4.51 -14.30 2.47
C GLU A 311 -4.53 -15.79 2.92
N PRO A 312 -4.83 -16.74 2.00
CA PRO A 312 -4.65 -18.17 2.22
C PRO A 312 -3.24 -18.54 2.71
N ALA A 313 -3.11 -19.63 3.47
CA ALA A 313 -1.83 -20.07 4.04
C ALA A 313 -0.71 -20.31 3.01
N ASN A 314 -1.05 -20.57 1.74
CA ASN A 314 -0.10 -20.75 0.64
C ASN A 314 0.14 -19.45 -0.18
N GLN A 315 -0.38 -18.32 0.27
CA GLN A 315 -0.33 -17.01 -0.39
C GLN A 315 0.06 -15.94 0.63
N GLY A 316 0.12 -14.68 0.19
CA GLY A 316 0.47 -13.57 1.07
C GLY A 316 1.92 -13.65 1.57
N PRO A 317 2.27 -12.88 2.62
CA PRO A 317 3.66 -12.83 3.07
C PRO A 317 4.14 -14.09 3.80
N TRP A 318 3.25 -14.93 4.32
CA TRP A 318 3.61 -16.08 5.17
C TRP A 318 4.62 -17.04 4.52
N THR A 319 4.47 -17.35 3.23
CA THR A 319 5.35 -18.31 2.53
C THR A 319 6.81 -17.85 2.46
N TYR A 320 7.05 -16.55 2.60
CA TYR A 320 8.36 -15.95 2.72
C TYR A 320 8.73 -15.69 4.20
N ILE A 321 7.91 -14.95 4.94
CA ILE A 321 8.20 -14.53 6.32
C ILE A 321 8.35 -15.72 7.27
N GLY A 322 7.48 -16.73 7.15
CA GLY A 322 7.51 -17.93 7.99
C GLY A 322 8.79 -18.75 7.82
N LEU A 323 9.48 -18.64 6.67
CA LEU A 323 10.77 -19.28 6.41
C LEU A 323 11.97 -18.36 6.69
N PHE A 324 11.82 -17.06 6.43
CA PHE A 324 12.90 -16.08 6.56
C PHE A 324 13.15 -15.66 8.00
N LEU A 325 12.09 -15.26 8.72
CA LEU A 325 12.19 -14.62 10.03
C LEU A 325 12.78 -15.51 11.14
N PRO A 326 12.50 -16.84 11.20
CA PRO A 326 13.08 -17.69 12.25
C PRO A 326 14.61 -17.70 12.30
N LYS A 327 15.28 -17.46 11.16
CA LYS A 327 16.75 -17.35 11.09
C LYS A 327 17.31 -16.20 11.94
N TYR A 328 16.49 -15.18 12.19
CA TYR A 328 16.87 -13.98 12.94
C TYR A 328 16.21 -13.88 14.32
N MET A 329 15.27 -14.77 14.61
CA MET A 329 14.50 -14.84 15.86
C MET A 329 14.88 -16.07 16.70
N ASN A 330 16.15 -16.49 16.66
CA ASN A 330 16.66 -17.66 17.42
C ASN A 330 15.87 -18.96 17.17
N GLY A 331 15.40 -19.17 15.94
CA GLY A 331 14.59 -20.33 15.56
C GLY A 331 13.12 -20.23 15.95
N GLN A 332 12.68 -19.15 16.61
CA GLN A 332 11.28 -18.93 16.94
C GLN A 332 10.45 -18.75 15.66
N VAL A 333 9.43 -19.59 15.50
CA VAL A 333 8.46 -19.52 14.41
C VAL A 333 7.18 -18.91 14.95
N ALA A 334 6.64 -17.89 14.27
CA ALA A 334 5.37 -17.30 14.62
C ALA A 334 4.22 -18.30 14.36
N THR A 335 3.20 -18.32 15.22
CA THR A 335 1.98 -19.08 14.97
C THR A 335 1.18 -18.40 13.85
N LEU A 336 0.95 -19.11 12.74
CA LEU A 336 0.15 -18.60 11.62
C LEU A 336 -1.35 -18.65 11.95
N VAL A 337 -2.04 -17.53 11.70
CA VAL A 337 -3.50 -17.47 11.57
C VAL A 337 -3.84 -16.88 10.22
N SER A 338 -4.42 -17.70 9.34
CA SER A 338 -4.77 -17.32 7.97
C SER A 338 -6.05 -18.02 7.50
N ARG A 339 -6.50 -17.70 6.29
CA ARG A 339 -7.43 -18.58 5.57
C ARG A 339 -6.74 -19.92 5.24
N PRO A 340 -7.49 -21.03 5.10
CA PRO A 340 -6.94 -22.29 4.61
C PRO A 340 -6.28 -22.11 3.24
N ALA A 341 -5.25 -22.90 2.94
CA ALA A 341 -4.63 -22.89 1.63
C ALA A 341 -5.65 -23.18 0.52
N SER A 342 -5.54 -22.46 -0.59
CA SER A 342 -6.45 -22.60 -1.74
C SER A 342 -5.73 -22.33 -3.06
N ALA A 343 -6.23 -22.96 -4.13
CA ALA A 343 -5.77 -22.70 -5.50
C ALA A 343 -6.26 -21.34 -6.01
N SER A 344 -7.55 -21.06 -5.83
CA SER A 344 -8.13 -19.74 -6.08
C SER A 344 -7.63 -18.73 -5.04
N PRO A 345 -7.36 -17.46 -5.42
CA PRO A 345 -6.98 -16.43 -4.46
C PRO A 345 -8.02 -16.24 -3.37
N ALA A 346 -9.30 -16.14 -3.75
CA ALA A 346 -10.42 -15.95 -2.83
C ALA A 346 -11.63 -16.80 -3.22
N THR A 347 -12.60 -16.90 -2.32
CA THR A 347 -13.91 -17.48 -2.63
C THR A 347 -14.75 -16.52 -3.48
N GLY A 348 -15.55 -17.07 -4.41
CA GLY A 348 -16.56 -16.30 -5.16
C GLY A 348 -17.86 -16.06 -4.39
N SER A 349 -17.98 -16.52 -3.15
CA SER A 349 -19.19 -16.34 -2.33
C SER A 349 -18.95 -15.33 -1.20
N ALA A 350 -19.68 -14.21 -1.23
CA ALA A 350 -19.61 -13.19 -0.17
C ALA A 350 -19.97 -13.76 1.22
N LYS A 351 -20.94 -14.70 1.28
CA LYS A 351 -21.30 -15.38 2.55
C LYS A 351 -20.13 -16.20 3.09
N ARG A 352 -19.48 -16.99 2.22
CA ARG A 352 -18.32 -17.79 2.62
C ARG A 352 -17.16 -16.90 3.04
N HIS A 353 -16.91 -15.81 2.30
CA HIS A 353 -15.88 -14.83 2.64
C HIS A 353 -16.09 -14.25 4.04
N ALA A 354 -17.31 -13.86 4.40
CA ALA A 354 -17.64 -13.33 5.71
C ALA A 354 -17.38 -14.35 6.84
N VAL A 355 -17.73 -15.62 6.60
CA VAL A 355 -17.44 -16.72 7.56
C VAL A 355 -15.93 -16.90 7.74
N GLU A 356 -15.17 -16.94 6.64
CA GLU A 356 -13.71 -17.08 6.70
C GLU A 356 -13.05 -15.88 7.39
N GLN A 357 -13.53 -14.66 7.14
CA GLN A 357 -13.02 -13.46 7.79
C GLN A 357 -13.28 -13.50 9.31
N ALA A 358 -14.50 -13.86 9.72
CA ALA A 358 -14.84 -13.97 11.13
C ALA A 358 -14.03 -15.06 11.84
N ASP A 359 -13.78 -16.19 11.18
CA ASP A 359 -12.94 -17.28 11.70
C ASP A 359 -11.48 -16.85 11.91
N VAL A 360 -10.87 -16.17 10.93
CA VAL A 360 -9.49 -15.65 11.05
C VAL A 360 -9.37 -14.70 12.25
N ILE A 361 -10.30 -13.74 12.38
CA ILE A 361 -10.29 -12.79 13.49
C ILE A 361 -10.54 -13.50 14.83
N ALA A 362 -11.47 -14.44 14.89
CA ALA A 362 -11.75 -15.19 16.11
C ALA A 362 -10.54 -15.99 16.59
N ARG A 363 -9.87 -16.71 15.68
CA ARG A 363 -8.65 -17.48 16.01
C ARG A 363 -7.47 -16.59 16.37
N ALA A 364 -7.30 -15.45 15.71
CA ALA A 364 -6.23 -14.50 16.02
C ALA A 364 -6.34 -13.97 17.46
N LEU A 365 -7.57 -13.79 17.94
CA LEU A 365 -7.86 -13.15 19.23
C LEU A 365 -8.31 -14.12 20.34
N ALA A 366 -8.22 -15.43 20.12
CA ALA A 366 -8.53 -16.45 21.14
C ALA A 366 -7.32 -16.69 22.05
N LEU A 367 -7.41 -16.32 23.33
CA LEU A 367 -6.36 -16.52 24.33
C LEU A 367 -6.52 -17.82 25.12
#